data_AF-F5LB54-F1
#
_entry.id   AF-F5LB54-F1
#
_cell.length_a   1.000
_cell.length_b   1.000
_cell.length_c   1.000
_cell.angle_alpha   90.00
_cell.angle_beta   90.00
_cell.angle_gamma   90.00
#
_symmetry.space_group_name_H-M   'P 1'
#
loop_
_entity.id
_entity.type
_entity.pdbx_description
1 polymer ?
#
loop_
_entity_poly.entity_id
_entity_poly.type
_entity_poly.pdbx_seq_one_letter_code
_entity_poly.pdbx_strand_id
1 'polypeptide(L)'
;GRNDYPIRAMWNSILAGIVFQHESIEKLRRELARNGQLRHLCGFQGQVPSSWAYTRFFKKLLHHADLIQAMFDSLVQELRKLLPDFGKHLAIDSKAIPSYARHKTRNRTPDGRRDTEATYGVKTYRGVKEDGTPWEKVVRWFGYKLHLIVDAVYELPVHFSLTPAHVADITEAHRMIDHLEESRPEMLEHAETLAADKAYDDTKLIRRLWDDHQIKPVIDIRNSWKDGEPTRSFTKWENVVYTYKGEVYCVCPVTGKERTMTNGGFEKGRNTLKKRCPAKQYGISCQGMSQCSVAQGIRIPLAEDRRIFTPIDRSSYAWEKAYRRRTAAERVNSRLDCTFGLEKHTIRGEQKMRVRCGLALCVMLAMAVG
;
A
#
# COMPACT_ATOMS: atom_id res chain seq x y z
N GLY A 1 -21.50 -35.28 23.04
CA GLY A 1 -21.44 -35.60 21.60
C GLY A 1 -20.02 -35.99 21.23
N ARG A 2 -19.82 -36.96 20.32
CA ARG A 2 -18.47 -37.44 19.96
C ARG A 2 -17.59 -36.27 19.51
N ASN A 3 -16.41 -36.14 20.11
CA ASN A 3 -15.40 -35.16 19.73
C ASN A 3 -14.51 -35.71 18.60
N ASP A 4 -15.14 -36.20 17.53
CA ASP A 4 -14.44 -36.87 16.42
C ASP A 4 -13.42 -35.94 15.74
N TYR A 5 -13.65 -34.61 15.82
CA TYR A 5 -12.76 -33.58 15.30
C TYR A 5 -12.58 -32.44 16.32
N PRO A 6 -11.53 -32.49 17.15
CA PRO A 6 -11.23 -31.42 18.11
C PRO A 6 -11.05 -30.05 17.42
N ILE A 7 -11.51 -28.98 18.06
CA ILE A 7 -11.42 -27.60 17.53
C ILE A 7 -9.98 -27.22 17.22
N ARG A 8 -9.04 -27.51 18.14
CA ARG A 8 -7.61 -27.25 17.93
C ARG A 8 -7.06 -27.99 16.71
N ALA A 9 -7.50 -29.22 16.49
CA ALA A 9 -7.04 -30.00 15.34
C ALA A 9 -7.57 -29.46 14.01
N MET A 10 -8.84 -29.07 13.98
CA MET A 10 -9.43 -28.38 12.82
C MET A 10 -8.72 -27.04 12.54
N TRP A 11 -8.44 -26.26 13.58
CA TRP A 11 -7.69 -25.01 13.47
C TRP A 11 -6.29 -25.21 12.89
N ASN A 12 -5.50 -26.09 13.50
CA ASN A 12 -4.14 -26.43 13.05
C ASN A 12 -4.14 -26.91 11.59
N SER A 13 -5.14 -27.71 11.20
CA SER A 13 -5.25 -28.19 9.82
C SER A 13 -5.50 -27.08 8.80
N ILE A 14 -6.23 -26.02 9.17
CA ILE A 14 -6.45 -24.86 8.29
C ILE A 14 -5.16 -24.05 8.16
N LEU A 15 -4.43 -23.83 9.25
CA LEU A 15 -3.13 -23.16 9.22
C LEU A 15 -2.12 -23.95 8.39
N ALA A 16 -2.04 -25.27 8.60
CA ALA A 16 -1.23 -26.17 7.77
C ALA A 16 -1.63 -26.09 6.29
N GLY A 17 -2.94 -26.02 6.00
CA GLY A 17 -3.46 -25.78 4.66
C GLY A 17 -2.90 -24.53 3.99
N ILE A 18 -2.69 -23.47 4.77
CA ILE A 18 -2.11 -22.21 4.28
C ILE A 18 -0.59 -22.34 4.14
N VAL A 19 0.10 -22.85 5.15
CA VAL A 19 1.57 -23.02 5.18
C VAL A 19 2.05 -23.93 4.05
N PHE A 20 1.37 -25.06 3.82
CA PHE A 20 1.68 -26.01 2.75
C PHE A 20 0.96 -25.69 1.42
N GLN A 21 0.36 -24.50 1.31
CA GLN A 21 -0.17 -23.95 0.06
C GLN A 21 -1.23 -24.84 -0.62
N HIS A 22 -2.10 -25.47 0.17
CA HIS A 22 -3.22 -26.23 -0.36
C HIS A 22 -4.34 -25.30 -0.86
N GLU A 23 -4.52 -25.25 -2.18
CA GLU A 23 -5.50 -24.36 -2.86
C GLU A 23 -6.97 -24.60 -2.46
N SER A 24 -7.30 -25.79 -1.91
CA SER A 24 -8.66 -26.10 -1.49
C SER A 24 -8.70 -27.08 -0.33
N ILE A 25 -9.82 -27.10 0.37
CA ILE A 25 -10.09 -28.07 1.45
C ILE A 25 -10.02 -29.50 0.95
N GLU A 26 -10.44 -29.77 -0.29
CA GLU A 26 -10.34 -31.11 -0.85
C GLU A 26 -8.89 -31.53 -1.12
N LYS A 27 -8.02 -30.59 -1.53
CA LYS A 27 -6.57 -30.86 -1.63
C LYS A 27 -5.96 -31.10 -0.24
N LEU A 28 -6.30 -30.28 0.75
CA LEU A 28 -5.87 -30.49 2.15
C LEU A 28 -6.35 -31.83 2.70
N ARG A 29 -7.60 -32.24 2.42
CA ARG A 29 -8.13 -33.54 2.86
C ARG A 29 -7.39 -34.71 2.22
N ARG A 30 -7.04 -34.62 0.93
CA ARG A 30 -6.19 -35.62 0.27
C ARG A 30 -4.80 -35.68 0.88
N GLU A 31 -4.23 -34.52 1.23
CA GLU A 31 -2.94 -34.46 1.95
C GLU A 31 -3.05 -35.16 3.30
N LEU A 32 -4.02 -34.79 4.13
CA LEU A 32 -4.23 -35.40 5.44
C LEU A 32 -4.51 -36.90 5.35
N ALA A 33 -5.08 -37.40 4.25
CA ALA A 33 -5.26 -38.83 4.03
C ALA A 33 -3.94 -39.55 3.77
N ARG A 34 -3.09 -39.02 2.88
CA ARG A 34 -1.81 -39.63 2.51
C ARG A 34 -0.69 -39.40 3.54
N ASN A 35 -0.77 -38.31 4.31
CA ASN A 35 0.28 -37.87 5.22
C ASN A 35 -0.14 -38.04 6.68
N GLY A 36 0.18 -39.21 7.24
CA GLY A 36 -0.12 -39.54 8.63
C GLY A 36 0.57 -38.63 9.65
N GLN A 37 1.78 -38.16 9.35
CA GLN A 37 2.54 -37.26 10.21
C GLN A 37 1.90 -35.88 10.29
N LEU A 38 1.53 -35.28 9.15
CA LEU A 38 0.82 -34.00 9.14
C LEU A 38 -0.50 -34.08 9.90
N ARG A 39 -1.24 -35.18 9.69
CA ARG A 39 -2.51 -35.42 10.39
C ARG A 39 -2.30 -35.52 11.92
N HIS A 40 -1.24 -36.21 12.35
CA HIS A 40 -0.86 -36.29 13.76
C HIS A 40 -0.45 -34.93 14.34
N LEU A 41 0.40 -34.18 13.62
CA LEU A 41 0.83 -32.82 14.01
C LEU A 41 -0.33 -31.85 14.13
N CYS A 42 -1.34 -31.96 13.26
CA CYS A 42 -2.56 -31.19 13.40
C CYS A 42 -3.29 -31.55 14.71
N GLY A 43 -3.18 -32.78 15.20
CA GLY A 43 -3.84 -33.27 16.42
C GLY A 43 -5.02 -34.20 16.14
N PHE A 44 -5.11 -34.79 14.94
CA PHE A 44 -6.13 -35.78 14.62
C PHE A 44 -5.70 -37.19 15.05
N GLN A 45 -6.62 -37.93 15.66
CA GLN A 45 -6.42 -39.33 16.04
C GLN A 45 -6.75 -40.27 14.87
N GLY A 46 -5.91 -40.24 13.83
CA GLY A 46 -5.99 -41.16 12.67
C GLY A 46 -7.10 -40.86 11.65
N GLN A 47 -8.16 -40.16 12.03
CA GLN A 47 -9.28 -39.84 11.14
C GLN A 47 -9.01 -38.57 10.31
N VAL A 48 -9.40 -38.61 9.04
CA VAL A 48 -9.38 -37.44 8.16
C VAL A 48 -10.73 -36.73 8.27
N PRO A 49 -10.78 -35.42 8.57
CA PRO A 49 -12.04 -34.71 8.62
C PRO A 49 -12.81 -34.77 7.30
N SER A 50 -14.13 -34.95 7.41
CA SER A 50 -15.02 -34.86 6.26
C SER A 50 -15.10 -33.44 5.71
N SER A 51 -15.49 -33.29 4.44
CA SER A 51 -15.76 -31.96 3.83
C SER A 51 -16.80 -31.17 4.62
N TRP A 52 -17.79 -31.88 5.18
CA TRP A 52 -18.83 -31.30 6.00
C TRP A 52 -18.32 -30.80 7.37
N ALA A 53 -17.32 -31.47 7.95
CA ALA A 53 -16.67 -30.99 9.18
C ALA A 53 -16.00 -29.62 8.95
N TYR A 54 -15.24 -29.47 7.85
CA TYR A 54 -14.67 -28.18 7.47
C TYR A 54 -15.73 -27.13 7.19
N THR A 55 -16.81 -27.48 6.48
CA THR A 55 -17.91 -26.55 6.18
C THR A 55 -18.52 -25.99 7.46
N ARG A 56 -18.79 -26.84 8.46
CA ARG A 56 -19.30 -26.40 9.77
C ARG A 56 -18.28 -25.58 10.54
N PHE A 57 -17.00 -25.96 10.49
CA PHE A 57 -15.93 -25.21 11.15
C PHE A 57 -15.80 -23.80 10.57
N PHE A 58 -15.77 -23.65 9.25
CA PHE A 58 -15.73 -22.33 8.61
C PHE A 58 -16.94 -21.49 8.96
N LYS A 59 -18.16 -22.05 9.01
CA LYS A 59 -19.33 -21.29 9.47
C LYS A 59 -19.12 -20.68 10.85
N LYS A 60 -18.57 -21.44 11.80
CA LYS A 60 -18.21 -20.92 13.12
C LYS A 60 -17.10 -19.88 13.05
N LEU A 61 -16.05 -20.16 12.29
CA LEU A 61 -14.90 -19.28 12.15
C LEU A 61 -15.27 -17.90 11.60
N LEU A 62 -16.23 -17.84 10.66
CA LEU A 62 -16.71 -16.57 10.11
C LEU A 62 -17.35 -15.68 11.18
N HIS A 63 -18.02 -16.25 12.17
CA HIS A 63 -18.55 -15.50 13.32
C HIS A 63 -17.46 -14.96 14.26
N HIS A 64 -16.21 -15.38 14.08
CA HIS A 64 -15.06 -14.96 14.87
C HIS A 64 -14.03 -14.19 14.02
N ALA A 65 -14.48 -13.52 12.94
CA ALA A 65 -13.60 -12.73 12.08
C ALA A 65 -12.80 -11.66 12.86
N ASP A 66 -13.41 -11.05 13.88
CA ASP A 66 -12.75 -10.04 14.71
C ASP A 66 -11.61 -10.63 15.55
N LEU A 67 -11.68 -11.91 15.94
CA LEU A 67 -10.57 -12.58 16.60
C LEU A 67 -9.39 -12.83 15.66
N ILE A 68 -9.65 -13.02 14.36
CA ILE A 68 -8.57 -13.10 13.35
C ILE A 68 -7.88 -11.75 13.20
N GLN A 69 -8.64 -10.65 13.24
CA GLN A 69 -8.07 -9.31 13.25
C GLN A 69 -7.22 -9.09 14.51
N ALA A 70 -7.74 -9.45 15.69
CA ALA A 70 -6.99 -9.35 16.94
C ALA A 70 -5.70 -10.20 16.94
N MET A 71 -5.72 -11.40 16.33
CA MET A 71 -4.52 -12.21 16.13
C MET A 71 -3.50 -11.52 15.24
N PHE A 72 -3.94 -10.93 14.12
CA PHE A 72 -3.07 -10.15 13.24
C PHE A 72 -2.44 -8.98 14.01
N ASP A 73 -3.24 -8.22 14.75
CA ASP A 73 -2.75 -7.06 15.50
C ASP A 73 -1.76 -7.48 16.58
N SER A 74 -1.99 -8.58 17.28
CA SER A 74 -1.05 -9.14 18.26
C SER A 74 0.28 -9.54 17.62
N LEU A 75 0.27 -10.12 16.42
CA LEU A 75 1.49 -10.49 15.70
C LEU A 75 2.28 -9.27 15.23
N VAL A 76 1.59 -8.21 14.79
CA VAL A 76 2.22 -6.91 14.45
C VAL A 76 2.91 -6.32 15.69
N GLN A 77 2.26 -6.36 16.85
CA GLN A 77 2.86 -5.87 18.10
C GLN A 77 4.07 -6.70 18.53
N GLU A 78 4.03 -8.01 18.34
CA GLU A 78 5.17 -8.87 18.66
C GLU A 78 6.36 -8.58 17.74
N LEU A 79 6.12 -8.43 16.43
CA LEU A 79 7.16 -8.05 15.48
C LEU A 79 7.79 -6.71 15.79
N ARG A 80 7.02 -5.72 16.25
CA ARG A 80 7.56 -4.43 16.68
C ARG A 80 8.56 -4.58 17.84
N LYS A 81 8.32 -5.51 18.76
CA LYS A 81 9.27 -5.78 19.87
C LYS A 81 10.52 -6.50 19.36
N LEU A 82 10.36 -7.42 18.40
CA LEU A 82 11.45 -8.23 17.86
C LEU A 82 12.31 -7.47 16.84
N LEU A 83 11.73 -6.53 16.11
CA LEU A 83 12.33 -5.82 14.98
C LEU A 83 12.26 -4.30 15.22
N PRO A 84 13.34 -3.67 15.72
CA PRO A 84 13.32 -2.26 16.12
C PRO A 84 12.98 -1.24 15.02
N ASP A 85 13.24 -1.57 13.75
CA ASP A 85 12.93 -0.70 12.60
C ASP A 85 11.58 -1.05 11.93
N PHE A 86 10.82 -2.02 12.46
CA PHE A 86 9.55 -2.44 11.88
C PHE A 86 8.47 -1.35 12.03
N GLY A 87 7.91 -0.92 10.90
CA GLY A 87 6.94 0.16 10.79
C GLY A 87 7.56 1.54 10.49
N LYS A 88 8.89 1.64 10.45
CA LYS A 88 9.60 2.92 10.22
C LYS A 88 9.42 3.46 8.80
N HIS A 89 9.46 2.57 7.82
CA HIS A 89 9.27 2.92 6.41
C HIS A 89 8.08 2.17 5.88
N LEU A 90 6.97 2.86 5.68
CA LEU A 90 5.71 2.26 5.23
C LEU A 90 5.58 2.36 3.71
N ALA A 91 4.86 1.39 3.13
CA ALA A 91 4.32 1.46 1.79
C ALA A 91 2.84 1.09 1.80
N ILE A 92 2.02 1.82 1.04
CA ILE A 92 0.60 1.51 0.86
C ILE A 92 0.33 1.16 -0.61
N ASP A 93 -0.43 0.08 -0.81
CA ASP A 93 -0.93 -0.34 -2.11
C ASP A 93 -2.23 -1.11 -1.94
N SER A 94 -2.99 -1.23 -3.02
CA SER A 94 -4.18 -2.06 -3.06
C SER A 94 -4.13 -3.10 -4.16
N LYS A 95 -4.77 -4.22 -3.87
CA LYS A 95 -4.79 -5.39 -4.75
C LYS A 95 -6.19 -5.77 -5.12
N ALA A 96 -6.44 -5.85 -6.43
CA ALA A 96 -7.66 -6.43 -6.96
C ALA A 96 -7.74 -7.93 -6.63
N ILE A 97 -8.84 -8.37 -6.02
CA ILE A 97 -9.15 -9.78 -5.79
C ILE A 97 -10.47 -10.10 -6.52
N PRO A 98 -10.42 -10.79 -7.67
CA PRO A 98 -11.62 -11.22 -8.39
C PRO A 98 -12.47 -12.14 -7.52
N SER A 99 -13.78 -11.93 -7.50
CA SER A 99 -14.70 -12.90 -6.91
C SER A 99 -14.70 -14.19 -7.74
N TYR A 100 -14.97 -15.33 -7.11
CA TYR A 100 -15.28 -16.56 -7.86
C TYR A 100 -16.64 -16.48 -8.57
N ALA A 101 -17.49 -15.51 -8.23
CA ALA A 101 -18.68 -15.19 -9.03
C ALA A 101 -18.30 -14.39 -10.28
N ARG A 102 -18.90 -14.72 -11.43
CA ARG A 102 -18.58 -14.08 -12.72
C ARG A 102 -19.14 -12.66 -12.86
N HIS A 103 -20.28 -12.39 -12.23
CA HIS A 103 -20.98 -11.12 -12.33
C HIS A 103 -21.95 -10.93 -11.17
N LYS A 104 -22.42 -9.68 -11.01
CA LYS A 104 -23.44 -9.31 -10.02
C LYS A 104 -24.76 -10.03 -10.33
N THR A 105 -25.28 -10.80 -9.38
CA THR A 105 -26.58 -11.45 -9.53
C THR A 105 -27.74 -10.48 -9.26
N ARG A 106 -28.89 -10.69 -9.91
CA ARG A 106 -30.11 -9.90 -9.67
C ARG A 106 -30.77 -10.24 -8.34
N ASN A 107 -30.68 -11.51 -7.92
CA ASN A 107 -31.27 -11.98 -6.68
C ASN A 107 -30.23 -11.85 -5.54
N ARG A 108 -30.51 -10.90 -4.63
CA ARG A 108 -29.64 -10.50 -3.52
C ARG A 108 -29.88 -11.27 -2.23
N THR A 109 -30.73 -12.29 -2.21
CA THR A 109 -30.99 -13.07 -1.01
C THR A 109 -29.71 -13.80 -0.58
N PRO A 110 -29.23 -13.60 0.66
CA PRO A 110 -28.03 -14.29 1.14
C PRO A 110 -28.29 -15.79 1.29
N ASP A 111 -27.70 -16.61 0.40
CA ASP A 111 -27.75 -18.07 0.46
C ASP A 111 -26.39 -18.70 0.80
N GLY A 112 -25.37 -17.87 1.04
CA GLY A 112 -23.99 -18.27 1.29
C GLY A 112 -23.26 -18.86 0.09
N ARG A 113 -23.90 -18.94 -1.09
CA ARG A 113 -23.34 -19.47 -2.34
C ARG A 113 -23.08 -18.37 -3.38
N ARG A 114 -23.71 -17.21 -3.21
CA ARG A 114 -23.58 -16.02 -4.05
C ARG A 114 -22.57 -15.04 -3.49
N ASP A 115 -22.19 -14.10 -4.34
CA ASP A 115 -21.37 -12.95 -3.97
C ASP A 115 -22.20 -11.67 -4.18
N THR A 116 -22.85 -11.22 -3.11
CA THR A 116 -23.84 -10.14 -3.13
C THR A 116 -23.22 -8.77 -2.87
N GLU A 117 -22.04 -8.75 -2.24
CA GLU A 117 -21.31 -7.56 -1.83
C GLU A 117 -20.23 -7.14 -2.85
N ALA A 118 -19.73 -8.09 -3.65
CA ALA A 118 -18.77 -7.80 -4.71
C ALA A 118 -19.30 -6.77 -5.72
N THR A 119 -18.41 -5.91 -6.19
CA THR A 119 -18.72 -4.87 -7.17
C THR A 119 -17.69 -4.86 -8.31
N TYR A 120 -17.93 -4.06 -9.34
CA TYR A 120 -16.93 -3.87 -10.38
C TYR A 120 -15.89 -2.83 -9.97
N GLY A 121 -14.62 -3.16 -10.16
CA GLY A 121 -13.49 -2.23 -10.12
C GLY A 121 -12.94 -2.00 -11.52
N VAL A 122 -12.34 -0.83 -11.74
CA VAL A 122 -11.70 -0.45 -13.00
C VAL A 122 -10.35 0.19 -12.67
N LYS A 123 -9.28 -0.30 -13.30
CA LYS A 123 -7.94 0.28 -13.22
C LYS A 123 -7.44 0.56 -14.63
N THR A 124 -7.17 1.83 -14.90
CA THR A 124 -6.70 2.28 -16.21
C THR A 124 -5.19 2.55 -16.13
N TYR A 125 -4.42 1.76 -16.88
CA TYR A 125 -3.00 1.96 -17.08
C TYR A 125 -2.82 2.85 -18.30
N ARG A 126 -1.95 3.85 -18.18
CA ARG A 126 -1.58 4.74 -19.28
C ARG A 126 -0.08 4.86 -19.32
N GLY A 127 0.47 4.93 -20.53
CA GLY A 127 1.89 5.19 -20.74
C GLY A 127 2.13 5.73 -22.14
N VAL A 128 3.39 5.95 -22.45
CA VAL A 128 3.87 6.33 -23.79
C VAL A 128 4.88 5.26 -24.20
N LYS A 129 4.75 4.73 -25.41
CA LYS A 129 5.70 3.78 -25.99
C LYS A 129 7.02 4.50 -26.36
N GLU A 130 8.06 3.73 -26.65
CA GLU A 130 9.35 4.27 -27.11
C GLU A 130 9.22 5.14 -28.38
N ASP A 131 8.23 4.85 -29.23
CA ASP A 131 7.90 5.61 -30.45
C ASP A 131 7.09 6.90 -30.17
N GLY A 132 6.83 7.24 -28.91
CA GLY A 132 6.04 8.41 -28.53
C GLY A 132 4.52 8.20 -28.56
N THR A 133 4.04 7.01 -28.93
CA THR A 133 2.60 6.71 -29.00
C THR A 133 2.01 6.50 -27.60
N PRO A 134 0.98 7.25 -27.18
CA PRO A 134 0.29 6.97 -25.93
C PRO A 134 -0.47 5.64 -26.02
N TRP A 135 -0.44 4.86 -24.94
CA TRP A 135 -1.23 3.64 -24.80
C TRP A 135 -2.10 3.70 -23.55
N GLU A 136 -3.28 3.09 -23.64
CA GLU A 136 -4.19 2.91 -22.53
C GLU A 136 -4.61 1.44 -22.44
N LYS A 137 -4.56 0.87 -21.23
CA LYS A 137 -5.10 -0.46 -20.92
C LYS A 137 -6.07 -0.34 -19.75
N VAL A 138 -7.34 -0.63 -20.01
CA VAL A 138 -8.37 -0.68 -18.97
C VAL A 138 -8.52 -2.11 -18.48
N VAL A 139 -8.26 -2.34 -17.19
CA VAL A 139 -8.50 -3.62 -16.53
C VAL A 139 -9.76 -3.47 -15.68
N ARG A 140 -10.74 -4.35 -15.92
CA ARG A 140 -12.00 -4.40 -15.16
C ARG A 140 -12.12 -5.77 -14.49
N TRP A 141 -12.51 -5.79 -13.21
CA TRP A 141 -12.79 -7.02 -12.48
C TRP A 141 -14.05 -6.89 -11.63
N PHE A 142 -14.68 -8.02 -11.33
CA PHE A 142 -15.78 -8.10 -10.36
C PHE A 142 -15.24 -8.76 -9.09
N GLY A 143 -15.38 -8.11 -7.94
CA GLY A 143 -14.85 -8.63 -6.68
C GLY A 143 -14.55 -7.53 -5.67
N TYR A 144 -13.36 -7.63 -5.08
CA TYR A 144 -12.91 -6.85 -3.93
C TYR A 144 -11.56 -6.18 -4.21
N LYS A 145 -11.15 -5.34 -3.26
CA LYS A 145 -9.77 -4.86 -3.11
C LYS A 145 -9.28 -5.15 -1.70
N LEU A 146 -8.08 -5.72 -1.61
CA LEU A 146 -7.32 -5.80 -0.37
C LEU A 146 -6.33 -4.64 -0.35
N HIS A 147 -6.50 -3.74 0.60
CA HIS A 147 -5.62 -2.60 0.84
C HIS A 147 -4.63 -2.98 1.93
N LEU A 148 -3.35 -2.67 1.73
CA LEU A 148 -2.28 -3.04 2.65
C LEU A 148 -1.43 -1.81 2.96
N ILE A 149 -1.16 -1.62 4.24
CA ILE A 149 0.01 -0.86 4.70
C ILE A 149 1.04 -1.90 5.14
N VAL A 150 2.23 -1.83 4.57
CA VAL A 150 3.32 -2.78 4.84
C VAL A 150 4.54 -2.04 5.34
N ASP A 151 5.34 -2.70 6.16
CA ASP A 151 6.72 -2.30 6.38
C ASP A 151 7.54 -2.58 5.11
N ALA A 152 8.29 -1.59 4.65
CA ALA A 152 8.98 -1.62 3.38
C ALA A 152 10.43 -2.13 3.45
N VAL A 153 10.90 -2.51 4.64
CA VAL A 153 12.24 -3.08 4.87
C VAL A 153 12.13 -4.60 5.03
N TYR A 154 11.31 -5.05 5.97
CA TYR A 154 11.04 -6.47 6.25
C TYR A 154 9.97 -7.04 5.33
N GLU A 155 9.22 -6.18 4.63
CA GLU A 155 8.15 -6.58 3.73
C GLU A 155 7.07 -7.40 4.45
N LEU A 156 6.61 -6.89 5.58
CA LEU A 156 5.60 -7.53 6.42
C LEU A 156 4.39 -6.60 6.57
N PRO A 157 3.16 -7.13 6.55
CA PRO A 157 1.95 -6.32 6.67
C PRO A 157 1.84 -5.69 8.07
N VAL A 158 1.55 -4.39 8.11
CA VAL A 158 1.31 -3.62 9.34
C VAL A 158 -0.19 -3.43 9.57
N HIS A 159 -0.95 -3.24 8.48
CA HIS A 159 -2.39 -3.12 8.52
C HIS A 159 -3.01 -3.55 7.18
N PHE A 160 -4.26 -4.01 7.22
CA PHE A 160 -4.99 -4.39 6.02
C PHE A 160 -6.47 -4.03 6.14
N SER A 161 -7.12 -3.80 5.00
CA SER A 161 -8.56 -3.66 4.90
C SER A 161 -9.07 -4.32 3.61
N LEU A 162 -10.26 -4.92 3.67
CA LEU A 162 -10.92 -5.48 2.48
C LEU A 162 -12.16 -4.65 2.16
N THR A 163 -12.23 -4.14 0.94
CA THR A 163 -13.38 -3.38 0.44
C THR A 163 -13.98 -4.00 -0.81
N PRO A 164 -15.25 -3.72 -1.13
CA PRO A 164 -15.75 -3.93 -2.49
C PRO A 164 -14.91 -3.18 -3.53
N ALA A 165 -14.82 -3.70 -4.74
CA ALA A 165 -13.87 -3.20 -5.75
C ALA A 165 -14.09 -1.74 -6.21
N HIS A 166 -15.28 -1.16 -6.02
CA HIS A 166 -15.60 0.20 -6.44
C HIS A 166 -15.08 1.30 -5.48
N VAL A 167 -14.73 0.93 -4.24
CA VAL A 167 -14.25 1.88 -3.22
C VAL A 167 -12.91 2.44 -3.69
N ALA A 168 -12.70 3.76 -3.67
CA ALA A 168 -11.45 4.36 -4.14
C ALA A 168 -10.28 4.08 -3.16
N ASP A 169 -9.07 3.90 -3.69
CA ASP A 169 -7.87 3.62 -2.88
C ASP A 169 -7.58 4.74 -1.89
N ILE A 170 -7.74 5.99 -2.32
CA ILE A 170 -7.54 7.16 -1.47
C ILE A 170 -8.53 7.22 -0.30
N THR A 171 -9.80 6.86 -0.53
CA THR A 171 -10.82 6.85 0.53
C THR A 171 -10.47 5.82 1.60
N GLU A 172 -10.02 4.64 1.19
CA GLU A 172 -9.66 3.60 2.13
C GLU A 172 -8.33 3.90 2.83
N ALA A 173 -7.37 4.56 2.16
CA ALA A 173 -6.14 5.04 2.79
C ALA A 173 -6.43 5.92 4.00
N HIS A 174 -7.34 6.88 3.88
CA HIS A 174 -7.73 7.75 5.00
C HIS A 174 -8.24 6.93 6.18
N ARG A 175 -9.17 5.99 5.94
CA ARG A 175 -9.74 5.11 6.96
C ARG A 175 -8.71 4.22 7.63
N MET A 176 -7.75 3.70 6.85
CA MET A 176 -6.67 2.88 7.39
C MET A 176 -5.73 3.69 8.29
N ILE A 177 -5.48 4.96 7.97
CA ILE A 177 -4.73 5.86 8.85
C ILE A 177 -5.56 6.24 10.09
N ASP A 178 -6.87 6.55 9.94
CA ASP A 178 -7.78 6.78 11.09
C ASP A 178 -7.74 5.59 12.06
N HIS A 179 -7.89 4.38 11.52
CA HIS A 179 -7.89 3.17 12.33
C HIS A 179 -6.53 2.93 13.01
N LEU A 180 -5.41 3.21 12.33
CA LEU A 180 -4.08 3.12 12.97
C LEU A 180 -3.92 4.15 14.08
N GLU A 181 -4.37 5.38 13.88
CA GLU A 181 -4.35 6.44 14.88
C GLU A 181 -5.18 6.08 16.11
N GLU A 182 -6.36 5.50 15.93
CA GLU A 182 -7.25 5.10 17.02
C GLU A 182 -6.78 3.84 17.76
N SER A 183 -6.31 2.82 17.02
CA SER A 183 -6.03 1.50 17.59
C SER A 183 -4.57 1.31 18.02
N ARG A 184 -3.62 1.92 17.29
CA ARG A 184 -2.18 1.67 17.38
C ARG A 184 -1.37 2.94 17.02
N PRO A 185 -1.60 4.08 17.71
CA PRO A 185 -0.97 5.36 17.39
C PRO A 185 0.57 5.28 17.38
N GLU A 186 1.13 4.40 18.20
CA GLU A 186 2.56 4.15 18.30
C GLU A 186 3.19 3.68 16.97
N MET A 187 2.39 3.18 16.02
CA MET A 187 2.86 2.84 14.66
C MET A 187 3.02 4.06 13.78
N LEU A 188 2.14 5.05 13.90
CA LEU A 188 2.25 6.30 13.17
C LEU A 188 3.35 7.19 13.74
N GLU A 189 3.52 7.20 15.06
CA GLU A 189 4.61 7.92 15.76
C GLU A 189 6.00 7.41 15.36
N HIS A 190 6.13 6.11 15.12
CA HIS A 190 7.39 5.49 14.70
C HIS A 190 7.68 5.66 13.20
N ALA A 191 6.66 5.86 12.38
CA ALA A 191 6.81 5.95 10.94
C ALA A 191 7.51 7.24 10.50
N GLU A 192 8.54 7.12 9.66
CA GLU A 192 9.25 8.27 9.11
C GLU A 192 8.79 8.62 7.69
N THR A 193 8.39 7.62 6.91
CA THR A 193 8.02 7.77 5.50
C THR A 193 6.87 6.85 5.14
N LEU A 194 5.97 7.31 4.27
CA LEU A 194 4.96 6.46 3.63
C LEU A 194 5.03 6.63 2.11
N ALA A 195 5.32 5.53 1.41
CA ALA A 195 5.43 5.50 -0.05
C ALA A 195 4.15 4.96 -0.69
N ALA A 196 3.68 5.61 -1.76
CA ALA A 196 2.46 5.21 -2.47
C ALA A 196 2.51 5.58 -3.95
N ASP A 197 1.70 4.92 -4.77
CA ASP A 197 1.56 5.30 -6.18
C ASP A 197 0.69 6.55 -6.36
N LYS A 198 0.56 7.00 -7.62
CA LYS A 198 -0.20 8.19 -7.99
C LYS A 198 -1.71 8.12 -7.71
N ALA A 199 -2.27 6.95 -7.40
CA ALA A 199 -3.69 6.83 -7.00
C ALA A 199 -3.94 7.46 -5.62
N TYR A 200 -2.89 7.57 -4.80
CA TYR A 200 -2.91 8.16 -3.46
C TYR A 200 -2.51 9.65 -3.44
N ASP A 201 -2.30 10.26 -4.60
CA ASP A 201 -1.94 11.68 -4.73
C ASP A 201 -3.13 12.58 -4.38
N ASP A 202 -3.24 12.92 -3.10
CA ASP A 202 -4.28 13.76 -2.55
C ASP A 202 -3.70 14.73 -1.51
N THR A 203 -4.12 16.00 -1.60
CA THR A 203 -3.64 17.06 -0.71
C THR A 203 -3.99 16.78 0.75
N LYS A 204 -5.16 16.20 1.04
CA LYS A 204 -5.58 15.92 2.43
C LYS A 204 -4.73 14.80 3.02
N LEU A 205 -4.51 13.71 2.28
CA LEU A 205 -3.64 12.63 2.75
C LEU A 205 -2.20 13.12 2.98
N ILE A 206 -1.65 13.89 2.04
CA ILE A 206 -0.30 14.44 2.15
C ILE A 206 -0.16 15.36 3.38
N ARG A 207 -1.14 16.23 3.62
CA ARG A 207 -1.18 17.08 4.82
C ARG A 207 -1.29 16.23 6.07
N ARG A 208 -2.21 15.27 6.10
CA ARG A 208 -2.39 14.37 7.25
C ARG A 208 -1.09 13.66 7.64
N LEU A 209 -0.41 13.07 6.67
CA LEU A 209 0.85 12.37 6.91
C LEU A 209 1.91 13.30 7.50
N TRP A 210 2.11 14.49 6.92
CA TRP A 210 3.18 15.37 7.36
C TRP A 210 2.81 16.27 8.55
N ASP A 211 1.71 17.00 8.44
CA ASP A 211 1.32 18.01 9.41
C ASP A 211 0.85 17.36 10.71
N ASP A 212 0.09 16.24 10.64
CA ASP A 212 -0.47 15.58 11.84
C ASP A 212 0.47 14.51 12.41
N HIS A 213 1.11 13.70 11.55
CA HIS A 213 1.92 12.55 12.00
C HIS A 213 3.42 12.69 11.79
N GLN A 214 3.91 13.78 11.17
CA GLN A 214 5.34 13.96 10.84
C GLN A 214 5.93 12.84 9.94
N ILE A 215 5.08 12.08 9.26
CA ILE A 215 5.43 11.07 8.27
C ILE A 215 5.67 11.77 6.94
N LYS A 216 6.85 11.59 6.34
CA LYS A 216 7.19 12.21 5.06
C LYS A 216 6.46 11.47 3.93
N PRO A 217 5.53 12.11 3.20
CA PRO A 217 4.81 11.47 2.11
C PRO A 217 5.71 11.31 0.89
N VAL A 218 5.84 10.08 0.41
CA VAL A 218 6.59 9.72 -0.81
C VAL A 218 5.63 9.15 -1.85
N ILE A 219 4.71 10.01 -2.27
CA ILE A 219 3.57 9.68 -3.14
C ILE A 219 3.83 10.22 -4.53
N ASP A 220 3.78 9.37 -5.56
CA ASP A 220 3.91 9.81 -6.96
C ASP A 220 2.80 10.80 -7.34
N ILE A 221 3.07 11.73 -8.26
CA ILE A 221 2.17 12.85 -8.55
C ILE A 221 1.51 12.74 -9.91
N ARG A 222 0.21 13.04 -9.95
CA ARG A 222 -0.57 13.17 -11.18
C ARG A 222 -0.47 14.58 -11.71
N ASN A 223 -0.18 14.73 -13.00
CA ASN A 223 -0.30 16.04 -13.64
C ASN A 223 -1.79 16.45 -13.65
N SER A 224 -2.11 17.55 -12.98
CA SER A 224 -3.46 18.12 -12.92
C SER A 224 -3.57 19.47 -13.63
N TRP A 225 -2.48 19.92 -14.27
CA TRP A 225 -2.46 21.16 -15.03
C TRP A 225 -3.18 20.95 -16.36
N LYS A 226 -3.99 21.93 -16.76
CA LYS A 226 -4.88 21.86 -17.94
C LYS A 226 -4.57 22.91 -19.02
N ASP A 227 -3.68 23.82 -18.68
CA ASP A 227 -3.18 24.92 -19.53
C ASP A 227 -2.21 24.41 -20.61
N GLY A 228 -1.66 23.20 -20.44
CA GLY A 228 -0.67 22.62 -21.36
C GLY A 228 0.75 23.12 -21.09
N GLU A 229 0.91 23.99 -20.10
CA GLU A 229 2.19 24.60 -19.77
C GLU A 229 3.10 23.59 -19.06
N PRO A 230 4.39 23.48 -19.44
CA PRO A 230 5.32 22.56 -18.81
C PRO A 230 5.77 23.05 -17.43
N THR A 231 5.66 24.35 -17.17
CA THR A 231 6.13 24.99 -15.94
C THR A 231 5.15 26.06 -15.44
N ARG A 232 5.27 26.41 -14.17
CA ARG A 232 4.60 27.55 -13.54
C ARG A 232 5.63 28.41 -12.83
N SER A 233 5.39 29.72 -12.76
CA SER A 233 6.24 30.66 -12.03
C SER A 233 5.78 30.79 -10.57
N PHE A 234 6.73 31.11 -9.68
CA PHE A 234 6.38 31.51 -8.33
C PHE A 234 5.97 32.98 -8.30
N THR A 235 4.91 33.33 -7.56
CA THR A 235 4.51 34.73 -7.39
C THR A 235 5.60 35.59 -6.75
N LYS A 236 6.40 35.00 -5.85
CA LYS A 236 7.47 35.71 -5.11
C LYS A 236 8.78 35.85 -5.90
N TRP A 237 9.04 34.97 -6.85
CA TRP A 237 10.30 34.91 -7.58
C TRP A 237 10.03 34.80 -9.08
N GLU A 238 9.94 35.96 -9.73
CA GLU A 238 9.53 36.08 -11.14
C GLU A 238 10.41 35.28 -12.11
N ASN A 239 11.71 35.15 -11.81
CA ASN A 239 12.65 34.41 -12.62
C ASN A 239 12.87 32.96 -12.16
N VAL A 240 11.92 32.38 -11.43
CA VAL A 240 11.95 30.98 -11.01
C VAL A 240 10.67 30.28 -11.45
N VAL A 241 10.85 29.13 -12.10
CA VAL A 241 9.76 28.27 -12.55
C VAL A 241 9.90 26.87 -12.00
N TYR A 242 8.81 26.12 -11.94
CA TYR A 242 8.79 24.73 -11.48
C TYR A 242 7.87 23.87 -12.33
N THR A 243 8.13 22.56 -12.38
CA THR A 243 7.28 21.58 -13.05
C THR A 243 6.30 20.96 -12.05
N TYR A 244 5.24 20.30 -12.55
CA TYR A 244 4.32 19.56 -11.69
C TYR A 244 5.01 18.42 -10.91
N LYS A 245 6.20 17.98 -11.34
CA LYS A 245 7.02 16.99 -10.63
C LYS A 245 7.89 17.58 -9.52
N GLY A 246 7.90 18.90 -9.34
CA GLY A 246 8.66 19.58 -8.28
C GLY A 246 10.12 19.87 -8.64
N GLU A 247 10.49 19.72 -9.91
CA GLU A 247 11.76 20.26 -10.41
C GLU A 247 11.66 21.78 -10.44
N VAL A 248 12.71 22.47 -10.02
CA VAL A 248 12.73 23.93 -9.89
C VAL A 248 13.88 24.46 -10.72
N TYR A 249 13.62 25.48 -11.53
CA TYR A 249 14.56 26.08 -12.45
C TYR A 249 14.66 27.59 -12.17
N CYS A 250 15.88 28.13 -12.21
CA CYS A 250 16.07 29.56 -12.30
C CYS A 250 16.27 29.96 -13.77
N VAL A 251 15.66 31.06 -14.16
CA VAL A 251 15.78 31.70 -15.46
C VAL A 251 16.79 32.85 -15.32
N CYS A 252 17.82 32.87 -16.17
CA CYS A 252 18.77 33.98 -16.19
C CYS A 252 18.05 35.27 -16.64
N PRO A 253 18.04 36.34 -15.83
CA PRO A 253 17.30 37.57 -16.15
C PRO A 253 17.87 38.33 -17.36
N VAL A 254 19.08 38.00 -17.82
CA VAL A 254 19.71 38.62 -19.01
C VAL A 254 19.51 37.76 -20.25
N THR A 255 19.72 36.45 -20.14
CA THR A 255 19.80 35.56 -21.33
C THR A 255 18.61 34.64 -21.49
N GLY A 256 17.66 34.61 -20.55
CA GLY A 256 16.55 33.65 -20.53
C GLY A 256 16.96 32.20 -20.28
N LYS A 257 18.26 31.90 -20.11
CA LYS A 257 18.75 30.53 -19.98
C LYS A 257 18.29 29.89 -18.67
N GLU A 258 17.50 28.82 -18.79
CA GLU A 258 17.02 28.01 -17.68
C GLU A 258 18.11 27.07 -17.13
N ARG A 259 18.13 26.91 -15.81
CA ARG A 259 19.02 25.97 -15.11
C ARG A 259 18.32 25.38 -13.89
N THR A 260 18.40 24.07 -13.71
CA THR A 260 17.87 23.39 -12.53
C THR A 260 18.55 23.92 -11.26
N MET A 261 17.75 24.35 -10.29
CA MET A 261 18.24 24.79 -8.99
C MET A 261 18.64 23.59 -8.13
N THR A 262 19.77 23.70 -7.44
CA THR A 262 20.27 22.60 -6.60
C THR A 262 19.45 22.47 -5.32
N ASN A 263 19.13 21.23 -4.92
CA ASN A 263 18.48 20.97 -3.64
C ASN A 263 19.40 21.37 -2.48
N GLY A 264 18.91 22.26 -1.62
CA GLY A 264 19.58 22.76 -0.43
C GLY A 264 19.14 22.09 0.88
N GLY A 265 18.20 21.13 0.81
CA GLY A 265 17.64 20.41 1.95
C GLY A 265 16.29 20.95 2.43
N PHE A 266 15.59 20.14 3.21
CA PHE A 266 14.36 20.52 3.90
C PHE A 266 14.68 21.17 5.25
N GLU A 267 14.16 22.38 5.47
CA GLU A 267 14.32 23.13 6.71
C GLU A 267 13.06 22.95 7.58
N LYS A 268 13.04 21.91 8.43
CA LYS A 268 11.87 21.52 9.25
C LYS A 268 11.26 22.69 10.03
N GLY A 269 12.08 23.47 10.72
CA GLY A 269 11.62 24.61 11.53
C GLY A 269 10.97 25.75 10.74
N ARG A 270 11.16 25.80 9.41
CA ARG A 270 10.53 26.79 8.52
C ARG A 270 9.47 26.17 7.61
N ASN A 271 9.35 24.85 7.62
CA ASN A 271 8.52 24.07 6.71
C ASN A 271 8.74 24.46 5.23
N THR A 272 10.02 24.59 4.84
CA THR A 272 10.44 25.02 3.50
C THR A 272 11.49 24.11 2.88
N LEU A 273 11.44 23.95 1.56
CA LEU A 273 12.52 23.39 0.76
C LEU A 273 13.48 24.50 0.33
N LYS A 274 14.75 24.38 0.70
CA LYS A 274 15.79 25.29 0.23
C LYS A 274 16.23 24.89 -1.17
N LYS A 275 16.25 25.84 -2.11
CA LYS A 275 16.85 25.65 -3.45
C LYS A 275 17.97 26.66 -3.63
N ARG A 276 19.14 26.20 -4.08
CA ARG A 276 20.35 27.02 -4.21
C ARG A 276 20.56 27.46 -5.66
N CYS A 277 21.18 28.62 -5.84
CA CYS A 277 21.57 29.09 -7.15
C CYS A 277 22.58 28.10 -7.78
N PRO A 278 22.28 27.52 -8.96
CA PRO A 278 23.18 26.54 -9.58
C PRO A 278 24.50 27.17 -10.02
N ALA A 279 24.49 28.44 -10.40
CA ALA A 279 25.70 29.15 -10.79
C ALA A 279 26.71 29.29 -9.64
N LYS A 280 26.24 29.57 -8.42
CA LYS A 280 27.12 29.56 -7.24
C LYS A 280 27.54 28.15 -6.83
N GLN A 281 26.60 27.20 -6.85
CA GLN A 281 26.84 25.84 -6.35
C GLN A 281 27.80 25.05 -7.25
N TYR A 282 27.76 25.29 -8.57
CA TYR A 282 28.57 24.57 -9.55
C TYR A 282 29.66 25.45 -10.20
N GLY A 283 29.84 26.70 -9.75
CA GLY A 283 30.83 27.61 -10.33
C GLY A 283 30.56 28.01 -11.78
N ILE A 284 29.29 28.02 -12.21
CA ILE A 284 28.92 28.35 -13.60
C ILE A 284 28.89 29.88 -13.75
N SER A 285 29.54 30.39 -14.80
CA SER A 285 29.40 31.80 -15.18
C SER A 285 27.97 32.10 -15.63
N CYS A 286 27.30 33.03 -14.96
CA CYS A 286 25.93 33.47 -15.26
C CYS A 286 25.90 34.97 -15.48
N GLN A 287 25.57 35.41 -16.70
CA GLN A 287 25.58 36.82 -17.08
C GLN A 287 24.60 37.67 -16.25
N GLY A 288 23.49 37.09 -15.80
CA GLY A 288 22.52 37.79 -14.95
C GLY A 288 22.81 37.76 -13.45
N MET A 289 23.97 37.26 -13.01
CA MET A 289 24.26 37.05 -11.57
C MET A 289 24.14 38.32 -10.74
N SER A 290 24.65 39.45 -11.23
CA SER A 290 24.68 40.74 -10.50
C SER A 290 23.30 41.31 -10.21
N GLN A 291 22.31 41.04 -11.08
CA GLN A 291 20.94 41.54 -10.97
C GLN A 291 19.92 40.44 -10.61
N CYS A 292 20.39 39.23 -10.30
CA CYS A 292 19.51 38.10 -10.01
C CYS A 292 19.02 38.15 -8.55
N SER A 293 17.73 38.42 -8.36
CA SER A 293 17.05 38.47 -7.06
C SER A 293 17.14 37.16 -6.26
N VAL A 294 17.37 36.03 -6.95
CA VAL A 294 17.47 34.68 -6.35
C VAL A 294 18.90 34.14 -6.30
N ALA A 295 19.92 34.99 -6.48
CA ALA A 295 21.33 34.58 -6.48
C ALA A 295 21.79 33.94 -5.15
N GLN A 296 21.12 34.19 -4.02
CA GLN A 296 21.40 33.54 -2.73
C GLN A 296 20.66 32.20 -2.53
N GLY A 297 19.84 31.81 -3.51
CA GLY A 297 18.87 30.73 -3.38
C GLY A 297 17.56 31.19 -2.76
N ILE A 298 16.58 30.29 -2.79
CA ILE A 298 15.21 30.52 -2.34
C ILE A 298 14.81 29.46 -1.31
N ARG A 299 13.69 29.73 -0.62
CA ARG A 299 13.06 28.81 0.33
C ARG A 299 11.60 28.69 -0.02
N ILE A 300 11.22 27.58 -0.61
CA ILE A 300 9.86 27.32 -1.08
C ILE A 300 9.07 26.74 0.08
N PRO A 301 8.03 27.44 0.60
CA PRO A 301 7.15 26.87 1.62
C PRO A 301 6.45 25.63 1.08
N LEU A 302 6.29 24.57 1.88
CA LEU A 302 5.48 23.42 1.45
C LEU A 302 4.02 23.82 1.13
N ALA A 303 3.54 24.90 1.75
CA ALA A 303 2.20 25.44 1.53
C ALA A 303 1.97 26.00 0.11
N GLU A 304 3.03 26.29 -0.65
CA GLU A 304 2.93 26.76 -2.04
C GLU A 304 2.10 25.79 -2.89
N ASP A 305 2.45 24.50 -2.82
CA ASP A 305 1.64 23.41 -3.34
C ASP A 305 2.05 22.15 -2.58
N ARG A 306 1.17 21.65 -1.72
CA ARG A 306 1.47 20.52 -0.85
C ARG A 306 1.68 19.22 -1.61
N ARG A 307 1.10 19.08 -2.81
CA ARG A 307 1.32 17.89 -3.64
C ARG A 307 2.71 17.94 -4.26
N ILE A 308 3.13 19.10 -4.75
CA ILE A 308 4.41 19.26 -5.44
C ILE A 308 5.58 19.35 -4.45
N PHE A 309 5.48 20.22 -3.44
CA PHE A 309 6.53 20.48 -2.47
C PHE A 309 6.24 19.73 -1.16
N THR A 310 7.00 18.66 -0.94
CA THR A 310 6.92 17.79 0.23
C THR A 310 8.24 17.85 1.04
N PRO A 311 8.28 17.31 2.27
CA PRO A 311 9.50 17.33 3.09
C PRO A 311 10.71 16.61 2.48
N ILE A 312 10.48 15.71 1.52
CA ILE A 312 11.53 15.13 0.70
C ILE A 312 11.36 15.70 -0.70
N ASP A 313 12.29 16.56 -1.10
CA ASP A 313 12.27 17.18 -2.41
C ASP A 313 12.18 16.13 -3.54
N ARG A 314 11.12 16.20 -4.34
CA ARG A 314 10.81 15.21 -5.39
C ARG A 314 11.93 15.03 -6.42
N SER A 315 12.69 16.10 -6.68
CA SER A 315 13.81 16.08 -7.61
C SER A 315 15.12 15.56 -6.99
N SER A 316 15.09 15.01 -5.78
CA SER A 316 16.27 14.57 -5.05
C SER A 316 16.50 13.06 -5.11
N TYR A 317 17.77 12.65 -4.99
CA TYR A 317 18.12 11.24 -4.81
C TYR A 317 17.48 10.61 -3.57
N ALA A 318 17.21 11.42 -2.53
CA ALA A 318 16.52 10.95 -1.33
C ALA A 318 15.07 10.55 -1.65
N TRP A 319 14.38 11.30 -2.52
CA TRP A 319 13.05 10.94 -3.00
C TRP A 319 13.10 9.64 -3.79
N GLU A 320 14.01 9.52 -4.75
CA GLU A 320 14.14 8.31 -5.57
C GLU A 320 14.40 7.06 -4.70
N LYS A 321 15.34 7.16 -3.74
CA LYS A 321 15.65 6.07 -2.80
C LYS A 321 14.44 5.70 -1.94
N ALA A 322 13.72 6.69 -1.42
CA ALA A 322 12.53 6.45 -0.60
C ALA A 322 11.38 5.86 -1.43
N TYR A 323 11.19 6.33 -2.66
CA TYR A 323 10.11 5.88 -3.54
C TYR A 323 10.30 4.44 -4.00
N ARG A 324 11.54 3.97 -4.19
CA ARG A 324 11.84 2.56 -4.49
C ARG A 324 11.25 1.60 -3.47
N ARG A 325 11.08 2.03 -2.21
CA ARG A 325 10.47 1.21 -1.14
C ARG A 325 9.00 0.89 -1.38
N ARG A 326 8.28 1.66 -2.21
CA ARG A 326 6.90 1.36 -2.63
C ARG A 326 6.73 -0.07 -3.15
N THR A 327 7.76 -0.59 -3.84
CA THR A 327 7.77 -1.95 -4.41
C THR A 327 7.66 -3.07 -3.36
N ALA A 328 7.89 -2.78 -2.07
CA ALA A 328 7.67 -3.75 -1.00
C ALA A 328 6.20 -4.17 -0.91
N ALA A 329 5.26 -3.24 -1.08
CA ALA A 329 3.83 -3.55 -1.09
C ALA A 329 3.47 -4.46 -2.27
N GLU A 330 4.07 -4.25 -3.45
CA GLU A 330 3.90 -5.12 -4.62
C GLU A 330 4.44 -6.54 -4.36
N ARG A 331 5.57 -6.68 -3.65
CA ARG A 331 6.13 -7.99 -3.29
C ARG A 331 5.28 -8.72 -2.25
N VAL A 332 4.70 -8.02 -1.27
CA VAL A 332 3.72 -8.60 -0.34
C VAL A 332 2.48 -9.06 -1.12
N ASN A 333 1.97 -8.21 -2.01
CA ASN A 333 0.86 -8.54 -2.91
C ASN A 333 1.14 -9.78 -3.77
N SER A 334 2.35 -9.92 -4.29
CA SER A 334 2.78 -11.10 -5.06
C SER A 334 2.81 -12.37 -4.22
N ARG A 335 3.33 -12.32 -2.98
CA ARG A 335 3.28 -13.46 -2.04
C ARG A 335 1.84 -13.90 -1.76
N LEU A 336 0.92 -12.94 -1.61
CA LEU A 336 -0.49 -13.25 -1.40
C LEU A 336 -1.14 -14.00 -2.57
N ASP A 337 -0.78 -13.65 -3.81
CA ASP A 337 -1.23 -14.38 -4.99
C ASP A 337 -0.62 -15.78 -5.08
N CYS A 338 0.72 -15.83 -5.12
CA CYS A 338 1.45 -17.03 -5.51
C CYS A 338 1.53 -18.02 -4.36
N THR A 339 1.94 -17.57 -3.17
CA THR A 339 2.20 -18.41 -2.00
C THR A 339 0.92 -18.69 -1.21
N PHE A 340 0.07 -17.68 -1.03
CA PHE A 340 -1.15 -17.82 -0.21
C PHE A 340 -2.42 -18.13 -1.04
N GLY A 341 -2.27 -18.21 -2.37
CA GLY A 341 -3.28 -18.75 -3.29
C GLY A 341 -4.49 -17.84 -3.51
N LEU A 342 -4.35 -16.52 -3.35
CA LEU A 342 -5.45 -15.59 -3.62
C LEU A 342 -5.73 -15.43 -5.13
N GLU A 343 -4.83 -15.86 -6.01
CA GLU A 343 -5.10 -15.88 -7.46
C GLU A 343 -6.02 -17.05 -7.86
N LYS A 344 -5.93 -18.17 -7.13
CA LYS A 344 -6.65 -19.42 -7.42
C LYS A 344 -7.53 -19.83 -6.24
N HIS A 345 -8.67 -19.14 -6.09
CA HIS A 345 -9.63 -19.44 -5.04
C HIS A 345 -11.04 -19.71 -5.58
N THR A 346 -11.88 -20.32 -4.74
CA THR A 346 -13.32 -20.54 -5.01
C THR A 346 -14.23 -19.72 -4.09
N ILE A 347 -13.68 -18.69 -3.44
CA ILE A 347 -14.35 -17.89 -2.41
C ILE A 347 -15.38 -16.94 -3.04
N ARG A 348 -16.53 -16.86 -2.37
CA ARG A 348 -17.62 -15.92 -2.65
C ARG A 348 -18.14 -15.34 -1.34
N GLY A 349 -18.30 -14.01 -1.32
CA GLY A 349 -18.79 -13.23 -0.20
C GLY A 349 -17.68 -12.58 0.62
N GLU A 350 -17.94 -11.35 1.05
CA GLU A 350 -16.95 -10.46 1.63
C GLU A 350 -16.34 -11.01 2.92
N GLN A 351 -17.17 -11.47 3.85
CA GLN A 351 -16.71 -11.98 5.15
C GLN A 351 -15.77 -13.19 5.00
N LYS A 352 -16.04 -14.07 4.03
CA LYS A 352 -15.16 -15.21 3.74
C LYS A 352 -13.83 -14.77 3.17
N MET A 353 -13.86 -13.79 2.27
CA MET A 353 -12.65 -13.21 1.70
C MET A 353 -11.81 -12.51 2.78
N ARG A 354 -12.46 -11.77 3.68
CA ARG A 354 -11.81 -11.09 4.80
C ARG A 354 -11.11 -12.07 5.71
N VAL A 355 -11.79 -13.13 6.15
CA VAL A 355 -11.18 -14.19 6.98
C VAL A 355 -10.05 -14.89 6.25
N ARG A 356 -10.19 -15.19 4.95
CA ARG A 356 -9.10 -15.81 4.17
C ARG A 356 -7.86 -14.92 4.11
N CYS A 357 -8.03 -13.63 3.81
CA CYS A 357 -6.92 -12.67 3.77
C CYS A 357 -6.29 -12.51 5.15
N GLY A 358 -7.10 -12.34 6.20
CA GLY A 358 -6.63 -12.23 7.58
C GLY A 358 -5.80 -13.43 8.02
N LEU A 359 -6.25 -14.66 7.73
CA LEU A 359 -5.48 -15.87 8.04
C LEU A 359 -4.16 -15.95 7.26
N ALA A 360 -4.16 -15.61 5.96
CA ALA A 360 -2.95 -15.61 5.15
C ALA A 360 -1.91 -14.62 5.70
N LEU A 361 -2.36 -13.41 6.06
CA LEU A 361 -1.52 -12.37 6.66
C LEU A 361 -1.03 -12.78 8.06
N CYS A 362 -1.88 -13.39 8.89
CA CYS A 362 -1.47 -13.94 10.18
C CYS A 362 -0.38 -15.00 10.03
N VAL A 363 -0.51 -15.93 9.07
CA VAL A 363 0.51 -16.95 8.82
C VAL A 363 1.82 -16.30 8.36
N MET A 364 1.75 -15.29 7.47
CA MET A 364 2.93 -14.55 7.04
C MET A 364 3.68 -13.90 8.22
N LEU A 365 2.95 -13.25 9.13
CA LEU A 365 3.54 -12.61 10.31
C LEU A 365 4.04 -13.64 11.32
N ALA A 366 3.27 -14.69 11.60
CA ALA A 366 3.67 -15.74 12.54
C ALA A 366 4.95 -16.46 12.12
N MET A 367 5.12 -16.72 10.81
CA MET A 367 6.37 -17.27 10.28
C MET A 367 7.57 -16.33 10.45
N ALA A 368 7.35 -15.02 10.50
CA ALA A 368 8.40 -14.03 10.74
C ALA A 368 8.74 -13.87 12.24
N VAL A 369 7.75 -14.06 13.13
CA VAL A 369 7.96 -14.06 14.58
C VAL A 369 8.81 -15.26 15.02
N GLY A 370 8.57 -16.44 14.44
CA GLY A 370 9.27 -17.69 14.78
C GLY A 370 8.43 -18.62 15.63
#